data_AF-R7W6R8-F1
#
_entry.id   AF-R7W6R8-F1
#
_cell.length_a   1.000
_cell.length_b   1.000
_cell.length_c   1.000
_cell.angle_alpha   90.00
_cell.angle_beta   90.00
_cell.angle_gamma   90.00
#
_symmetry.space_group_name_H-M   'P 1'
#
loop_
_entity.id
_entity.type
_entity.pdbx_description
1 polymer ?
#
loop_
_entity_poly.entity_id
_entity_poly.type
_entity_poly.pdbx_seq_one_letter_code
_entity_poly.pdbx_strand_id
1 'polypeptide(L)'
;MDVKCRRLEGKVAVVTASTQGIGLAIAERLGLEGAAVVISSRKQKNVDEAVEGLRAKGITVVGAVCHVSNAEQRKHLVDTAVKIRYLGDAILNRSALYSGISARARCWFARLLPVKLELDSGRFHCNCLKHVQVYFSEANPQNFGHIDIVVSNAAANPSVDSILEMKESVLDKLWDINVKASILLLQDAAPHLRKGSSVILISSIAGYNPDAALTMYGVTKTALFGLTKALATEMGPNTRVNCIAPGFVPTRFAGFLTTNETIQLLPIWDNIMTNITVEKREGTIFTLHME
;
A
#
# COMPACT_ATOMS: atom_id res chain seq x y z
N MET A 1 26.95 -14.97 -4.96
CA MET A 1 25.71 -15.61 -4.46
C MET A 1 24.82 -14.51 -3.93
N ASP A 2 23.64 -14.35 -4.51
CA ASP A 2 22.70 -13.29 -4.14
C ASP A 2 21.97 -13.71 -2.84
N VAL A 3 22.35 -13.14 -1.71
CA VAL A 3 21.76 -13.48 -0.41
C VAL A 3 20.34 -12.92 -0.37
N LYS A 4 19.34 -13.77 -0.60
CA LYS A 4 17.93 -13.40 -0.44
C LYS A 4 17.63 -13.11 1.03
N CYS A 5 17.71 -11.85 1.43
CA CYS A 5 17.34 -11.38 2.76
C CYS A 5 15.81 -11.50 2.93
N ARG A 6 15.35 -12.48 3.73
CA ARG A 6 13.93 -12.73 4.02
C ARG A 6 13.47 -12.13 5.35
N ARG A 7 13.84 -10.88 5.64
CA ARG A 7 13.57 -10.27 6.96
C ARG A 7 12.08 -10.07 7.27
N LEU A 8 11.20 -10.14 6.27
CA LEU A 8 9.76 -9.92 6.40
C LEU A 8 8.92 -11.19 6.22
N GLU A 9 9.54 -12.37 6.30
CA GLU A 9 8.83 -13.63 6.19
C GLU A 9 7.72 -13.74 7.24
N GLY A 10 6.52 -14.13 6.79
CA GLY A 10 5.33 -14.25 7.64
C GLY A 10 4.70 -12.91 8.07
N LYS A 11 5.17 -11.78 7.51
CA LYS A 11 4.60 -10.44 7.74
C LYS A 11 3.56 -10.09 6.67
N VAL A 12 2.56 -9.31 7.05
CA VAL A 12 1.55 -8.77 6.12
C VAL A 12 1.76 -7.27 5.93
N ALA A 13 1.87 -6.84 4.67
CA ALA A 13 2.03 -5.44 4.29
C ALA A 13 0.86 -4.96 3.41
N VAL A 14 0.30 -3.79 3.74
CA VAL A 14 -0.68 -3.09 2.89
C VAL A 14 -0.03 -1.86 2.31
N VAL A 15 -0.10 -1.69 0.98
CA VAL A 15 0.46 -0.53 0.29
C VAL A 15 -0.62 0.10 -0.57
N THR A 16 -0.97 1.37 -0.34
CA THR A 16 -1.97 2.08 -1.17
C THR A 16 -1.35 2.68 -2.43
N ALA A 17 -2.16 2.84 -3.49
CA ALA A 17 -1.71 3.40 -4.77
C ALA A 17 -0.41 2.74 -5.29
N SER A 18 -0.42 1.40 -5.34
CA SER A 18 0.79 0.56 -5.43
C SER A 18 0.84 -0.31 -6.69
N THR A 19 0.09 0.08 -7.72
CA THR A 19 0.10 -0.62 -9.01
C THR A 19 1.12 -0.07 -10.01
N GLN A 20 1.71 1.10 -9.73
CA GLN A 20 2.75 1.75 -10.54
C GLN A 20 3.66 2.62 -9.65
N GLY A 21 4.81 3.04 -10.18
CA GLY A 21 5.70 4.02 -9.55
C GLY A 21 6.25 3.59 -8.19
N ILE A 22 6.38 4.54 -7.28
CA ILE A 22 6.97 4.34 -5.93
C ILE A 22 6.22 3.25 -5.15
N GLY A 23 4.89 3.27 -5.17
CA GLY A 23 4.08 2.30 -4.43
C GLY A 23 4.30 0.86 -4.91
N LEU A 24 4.44 0.66 -6.23
CA LEU A 24 4.74 -0.67 -6.79
C LEU A 24 6.15 -1.13 -6.40
N ALA A 25 7.15 -0.25 -6.47
CA ALA A 25 8.52 -0.57 -6.08
C ALA A 25 8.63 -0.93 -4.58
N ILE A 26 7.89 -0.23 -3.72
CA ILE A 26 7.79 -0.57 -2.29
C ILE A 26 7.14 -1.95 -2.12
N ALA A 27 5.99 -2.19 -2.76
CA ALA A 27 5.30 -3.48 -2.69
C ALA A 27 6.20 -4.63 -3.16
N GLU A 28 6.90 -4.45 -4.27
CA GLU A 28 7.86 -5.43 -4.80
C GLU A 28 8.99 -5.69 -3.79
N ARG A 29 9.62 -4.64 -3.26
CA ARG A 29 10.73 -4.81 -2.31
C ARG A 29 10.30 -5.52 -1.03
N LEU A 30 9.14 -5.17 -0.47
CA LEU A 30 8.59 -5.84 0.72
C LEU A 30 8.30 -7.32 0.42
N GLY A 31 7.75 -7.61 -0.76
CA GLY A 31 7.45 -8.96 -1.21
C GLY A 31 8.69 -9.83 -1.42
N LEU A 32 9.74 -9.27 -2.05
CA LEU A 32 11.03 -9.96 -2.25
C LEU A 32 11.72 -10.31 -0.91
N GLU A 33 11.43 -9.56 0.15
CA GLU A 33 11.90 -9.82 1.51
C GLU A 33 10.98 -10.79 2.29
N GLY A 34 9.96 -11.36 1.64
CA GLY A 34 9.11 -12.43 2.20
C GLY A 34 7.76 -11.97 2.77
N ALA A 35 7.42 -10.68 2.67
CA ALA A 35 6.11 -10.22 3.12
C ALA A 35 4.99 -10.69 2.17
N ALA A 36 3.83 -11.03 2.73
CA ALA A 36 2.60 -11.10 1.96
C ALA A 36 2.06 -9.67 1.75
N VAL A 37 1.90 -9.26 0.50
CA VAL A 37 1.60 -7.87 0.16
C VAL A 37 0.17 -7.73 -0.35
N VAL A 38 -0.57 -6.75 0.16
CA VAL A 38 -1.84 -6.30 -0.41
C VAL A 38 -1.61 -4.97 -1.11
N ILE A 39 -1.84 -4.97 -2.42
CA ILE A 39 -1.71 -3.79 -3.26
C ILE A 39 -3.08 -3.23 -3.64
N SER A 40 -3.14 -1.94 -3.97
CA SER A 40 -4.40 -1.31 -4.36
C SER A 40 -4.26 -0.23 -5.41
N SER A 41 -5.36 -0.05 -6.15
CA SER A 41 -5.56 1.02 -7.12
C SER A 41 -7.05 1.24 -7.35
N ARG A 42 -7.39 2.35 -8.01
CA ARG A 42 -8.79 2.70 -8.32
C ARG A 42 -9.38 1.89 -9.48
N LYS A 43 -8.55 1.25 -10.30
CA LYS A 43 -8.95 0.55 -11.52
C LYS A 43 -8.57 -0.91 -11.44
N GLN A 44 -9.53 -1.81 -11.64
CA GLN A 44 -9.32 -3.27 -11.59
C GLN A 44 -8.21 -3.73 -12.54
N LYS A 45 -8.21 -3.25 -13.79
CA LYS A 45 -7.17 -3.56 -14.77
C LYS A 45 -5.74 -3.32 -14.26
N ASN A 46 -5.50 -2.17 -13.60
CA ASN A 46 -4.19 -1.86 -13.05
C ASN A 46 -3.81 -2.79 -11.89
N VAL A 47 -4.80 -3.22 -11.10
CA VAL A 47 -4.60 -4.16 -10.00
C VAL A 47 -4.19 -5.51 -10.56
N ASP A 48 -4.91 -6.02 -11.55
CA ASP A 48 -4.65 -7.32 -12.16
C ASP A 48 -3.25 -7.39 -12.78
N GLU A 49 -2.90 -6.41 -13.62
CA GLU A 49 -1.57 -6.32 -14.25
C GLU A 49 -0.43 -6.29 -13.21
N ALA A 50 -0.59 -5.51 -12.14
CA ALA A 50 0.43 -5.42 -11.09
C ALA A 50 0.52 -6.71 -10.25
N VAL A 51 -0.61 -7.36 -9.95
CA VAL A 51 -0.65 -8.65 -9.26
C VAL A 51 0.07 -9.72 -10.10
N GLU A 52 -0.22 -9.81 -11.39
CA GLU A 52 0.45 -10.74 -12.29
C GLU A 52 1.97 -10.52 -12.33
N GLY A 53 2.39 -9.26 -12.49
CA GLY A 53 3.81 -8.89 -12.51
C GLY A 53 4.56 -9.24 -11.21
N LEU A 54 3.93 -9.03 -10.06
CA LEU A 54 4.53 -9.38 -8.76
C LEU A 54 4.52 -10.89 -8.50
N ARG A 55 3.48 -11.61 -8.91
CA ARG A 55 3.42 -13.09 -8.82
C ARG A 55 4.47 -13.76 -9.69
N ALA A 56 4.72 -13.23 -10.89
CA ALA A 56 5.79 -13.72 -11.76
C ALA A 56 7.19 -13.65 -11.10
N LYS A 57 7.37 -12.74 -10.13
CA LYS A 57 8.59 -12.61 -9.31
C LYS A 57 8.59 -13.51 -8.07
N GLY A 58 7.58 -14.36 -7.89
CA GLY A 58 7.44 -15.27 -6.75
C GLY A 58 6.94 -14.61 -5.46
N ILE A 59 6.31 -13.43 -5.56
CA ILE A 59 5.81 -12.69 -4.40
C ILE A 59 4.38 -13.13 -4.07
N THR A 60 4.10 -13.35 -2.78
CA THR A 60 2.74 -13.55 -2.27
C THR A 60 1.99 -12.22 -2.30
N VAL A 61 1.06 -12.07 -3.24
CA VAL A 61 0.33 -10.81 -3.44
C VAL A 61 -1.15 -11.02 -3.71
N VAL A 62 -1.96 -10.13 -3.13
CA VAL A 62 -3.38 -9.95 -3.44
C VAL A 62 -3.62 -8.48 -3.79
N GLY A 63 -4.48 -8.23 -4.76
CA GLY A 63 -4.87 -6.89 -5.15
C GLY A 63 -6.32 -6.58 -4.77
N ALA A 64 -6.60 -5.34 -4.38
CA ALA A 64 -7.95 -4.86 -4.13
C ALA A 64 -8.18 -3.50 -4.79
N VAL A 65 -9.37 -3.31 -5.38
CA VAL A 65 -9.78 -2.00 -5.89
C VAL A 65 -10.11 -1.10 -4.71
N CYS A 66 -9.42 0.03 -4.62
CA CYS A 66 -9.60 0.97 -3.52
C CYS A 66 -9.33 2.42 -3.95
N HIS A 67 -10.35 3.26 -3.83
CA HIS A 67 -10.23 4.70 -3.74
C HIS A 67 -10.12 5.06 -2.26
N VAL A 68 -8.98 5.61 -1.85
CA VAL A 68 -8.66 5.85 -0.43
C VAL A 68 -9.62 6.81 0.29
N SER A 69 -10.35 7.67 -0.42
CA SER A 69 -11.42 8.50 0.19
C SER A 69 -12.76 7.76 0.39
N ASN A 70 -12.95 6.57 -0.18
CA ASN A 70 -14.18 5.77 -0.03
C ASN A 70 -14.05 4.80 1.15
N ALA A 71 -14.95 4.93 2.12
CA ALA A 71 -14.88 4.16 3.37
C ALA A 71 -15.06 2.65 3.18
N GLU A 72 -16.05 2.23 2.39
CA GLU A 72 -16.30 0.80 2.14
C GLU A 72 -15.12 0.13 1.45
N GLN A 73 -14.52 0.83 0.48
CA GLN A 73 -13.36 0.33 -0.25
C GLN A 73 -12.09 0.27 0.61
N ARG A 74 -11.89 1.22 1.54
CA ARG A 74 -10.79 1.13 2.51
C ARG A 74 -10.99 -0.05 3.46
N LYS A 75 -12.20 -0.23 3.99
CA LYS A 75 -12.53 -1.37 4.85
C LYS A 75 -12.29 -2.69 4.13
N HIS A 76 -12.73 -2.82 2.88
CA HIS A 76 -12.47 -3.99 2.05
C HIS A 76 -10.97 -4.25 1.84
N LEU A 77 -10.16 -3.20 1.64
CA LEU A 77 -8.70 -3.32 1.52
C LEU A 77 -8.08 -3.87 2.82
N VAL A 78 -8.48 -3.35 3.98
CA VAL A 78 -8.02 -3.80 5.29
C VAL A 78 -8.46 -5.25 5.55
N ASP A 79 -9.71 -5.58 5.29
CA ASP A 79 -10.25 -6.94 5.42
C ASP A 79 -9.49 -7.94 4.54
N THR A 80 -9.09 -7.53 3.34
CA THR A 80 -8.28 -8.35 2.43
C THR A 80 -6.90 -8.64 3.02
N ALA A 81 -6.27 -7.66 3.67
CA ALA A 81 -4.99 -7.82 4.36
C ALA A 81 -5.08 -8.74 5.56
N VAL A 82 -6.14 -8.60 6.36
CA VAL A 82 -6.42 -9.52 7.47
C VAL A 82 -6.60 -10.96 6.98
N LYS A 83 -7.18 -11.15 5.79
CA LYS A 83 -7.46 -12.46 5.19
C LYS A 83 -6.26 -13.11 4.50
N ILE A 84 -5.29 -12.34 3.97
CA ILE A 84 -4.17 -12.91 3.18
C ILE A 84 -3.32 -13.91 3.97
N ARG A 85 -3.20 -13.73 5.29
CA ARG A 85 -2.47 -14.66 6.16
C ARG A 85 -3.08 -16.07 6.17
N TYR A 86 -4.41 -16.16 6.14
CA TYR A 86 -5.12 -17.44 6.06
C TYR A 86 -4.88 -18.17 4.74
N LEU A 87 -4.75 -17.42 3.64
CA LEU A 87 -4.40 -18.00 2.35
C LEU A 87 -2.94 -18.47 2.32
N GLY A 88 -2.02 -17.74 2.97
CA GLY A 88 -0.63 -18.14 3.12
C GLY A 88 -0.45 -19.43 3.91
N ASP A 89 -1.13 -19.56 5.05
CA ASP A 89 -1.09 -20.77 5.89
C ASP A 89 -1.72 -21.98 5.18
N ALA A 90 -2.80 -21.77 4.39
CA ALA A 90 -3.41 -22.81 3.57
C ALA A 90 -2.53 -23.23 2.38
N ILE A 91 -1.79 -22.31 1.75
CA ILE A 91 -0.91 -22.62 0.61
C ILE A 91 0.40 -23.29 1.07
N LEU A 92 0.92 -22.94 2.25
CA LEU A 92 2.15 -23.50 2.79
C LEU A 92 1.97 -24.89 3.40
N ASN A 93 0.76 -25.26 3.82
CA ASN A 93 0.50 -26.49 4.57
C ASN A 93 -0.46 -27.45 3.83
N ARG A 94 0.03 -28.11 2.77
CA ARG A 94 -0.76 -29.08 1.97
C ARG A 94 -1.33 -30.24 2.80
N SER A 95 -0.71 -30.58 3.94
CA SER A 95 -1.12 -31.67 4.84
C SER A 95 -2.14 -31.25 5.90
N ALA A 96 -2.17 -29.98 6.31
CA ALA A 96 -3.12 -29.49 7.33
C ALA A 96 -4.52 -29.16 6.77
N LEU A 97 -4.66 -29.02 5.45
CA LEU A 97 -5.94 -28.77 4.77
C LEU A 97 -6.95 -29.93 4.88
N TYR A 98 -6.49 -31.13 5.23
CA TYR A 98 -7.32 -32.33 5.28
C TYR A 98 -7.75 -32.73 6.70
N SER A 99 -7.03 -32.30 7.74
CA SER A 99 -7.34 -32.60 9.14
C SER A 99 -7.97 -31.38 9.83
N GLY A 100 -9.31 -31.31 9.86
CA GLY A 100 -10.04 -30.38 10.73
C GLY A 100 -11.05 -29.46 10.06
N ILE A 101 -11.16 -29.47 8.73
CA ILE A 101 -12.12 -28.62 8.00
C ILE A 101 -13.31 -29.48 7.52
N SER A 102 -14.54 -28.96 7.62
CA SER A 102 -15.75 -29.69 7.17
C SER A 102 -15.71 -30.01 5.68
N ALA A 103 -16.39 -31.08 5.26
CA ALA A 103 -16.40 -31.55 3.87
C ALA A 103 -16.85 -30.48 2.85
N ARG A 104 -17.66 -29.51 3.27
CA ARG A 104 -18.12 -28.40 2.41
C ARG A 104 -17.02 -27.39 2.08
N ALA A 105 -16.16 -27.06 3.02
CA ALA A 105 -15.06 -26.12 2.79
C ALA A 105 -13.92 -26.73 1.95
N ARG A 106 -13.73 -28.06 2.02
CA ARG A 106 -12.80 -28.79 1.14
C ARG A 106 -13.17 -28.66 -0.34
N CYS A 107 -14.46 -28.66 -0.67
CA CYS A 107 -14.96 -28.52 -2.04
C CYS A 107 -14.75 -27.09 -2.59
N TRP A 108 -14.72 -26.08 -1.70
CA TRP A 108 -14.45 -24.68 -2.04
C TRP A 108 -12.96 -24.43 -2.36
N PHE A 109 -12.03 -25.00 -1.58
CA PHE A 109 -10.60 -24.82 -1.82
C PHE A 109 -10.10 -25.46 -3.12
N ALA A 110 -10.68 -26.59 -3.53
CA ALA A 110 -10.34 -27.25 -4.80
C ALA A 110 -10.67 -26.40 -6.05
N ARG A 111 -11.53 -25.38 -5.93
CA ARG A 111 -11.92 -24.47 -7.02
C ARG A 111 -11.01 -23.24 -7.20
N LEU A 112 -10.06 -23.00 -6.29
CA LEU A 112 -9.18 -21.82 -6.30
C LEU A 112 -7.75 -22.09 -6.83
N LEU A 113 -7.36 -23.35 -7.00
CA LEU A 113 -6.04 -23.74 -7.50
C LEU A 113 -6.13 -24.14 -8.98
N PRO A 114 -5.32 -23.57 -9.89
CA PRO A 114 -5.33 -23.92 -11.31
C PRO A 114 -4.47 -25.18 -11.53
N VAL A 115 -4.94 -26.34 -11.07
CA VAL A 115 -4.32 -27.63 -11.40
C VAL A 115 -5.44 -28.61 -11.77
N LYS A 116 -5.40 -29.11 -13.02
CA LYS A 116 -6.29 -30.19 -13.49
C LYS A 116 -6.14 -31.39 -12.56
N LEU A 117 -7.17 -31.66 -11.76
CA LEU A 117 -7.39 -32.95 -11.12
C LEU A 117 -8.17 -33.81 -12.12
N GLU A 118 -7.48 -34.71 -12.82
CA GLU A 118 -8.15 -35.89 -13.38
C GLU A 118 -8.54 -36.79 -12.21
N LEU A 119 -9.85 -36.87 -11.95
CA LEU A 119 -10.43 -37.79 -10.98
C LEU A 119 -11.28 -38.79 -11.76
N ASP A 120 -10.82 -40.04 -11.73
CA ASP A 120 -11.46 -41.18 -12.35
C ASP A 120 -12.82 -41.46 -11.68
N SER A 121 -13.85 -41.61 -12.51
CA SER A 121 -15.19 -42.15 -12.22
C SER A 121 -16.00 -41.56 -11.03
N GLY A 122 -16.94 -40.65 -11.34
CA GLY A 122 -18.05 -40.35 -10.43
C GLY A 122 -18.73 -39.01 -10.69
N ARG A 123 -19.74 -39.01 -11.56
CA ARG A 123 -20.52 -37.84 -12.00
C ARG A 123 -21.04 -36.98 -10.83
N PHE A 124 -20.62 -35.71 -10.79
CA PHE A 124 -21.39 -34.62 -10.18
C PHE A 124 -21.68 -33.56 -11.25
N HIS A 125 -22.95 -33.42 -11.64
CA HIS A 125 -23.42 -32.32 -12.46
C HIS A 125 -23.76 -31.12 -11.57
N CYS A 126 -23.07 -30.00 -11.73
CA CYS A 126 -23.46 -28.72 -11.12
C CYS A 126 -23.38 -27.63 -12.19
N ASN A 127 -24.55 -27.08 -12.55
CA ASN A 127 -24.76 -26.21 -13.70
C ASN A 127 -24.64 -24.70 -13.37
N CYS A 128 -23.85 -24.32 -12.36
CA CYS A 128 -23.79 -22.94 -11.84
C CYS A 128 -22.45 -22.27 -12.17
N LEU A 129 -22.19 -22.03 -13.46
CA LEU A 129 -21.14 -21.14 -13.93
C LEU A 129 -21.79 -19.80 -14.30
N LYS A 130 -21.68 -18.81 -13.40
CA LYS A 130 -21.64 -17.36 -13.66
C LYS A 130 -21.57 -16.65 -12.29
N HIS A 131 -20.48 -15.91 -12.06
CA HIS A 131 -20.16 -15.08 -10.89
C HIS A 131 -19.55 -15.83 -9.68
N VAL A 132 -18.23 -15.75 -9.53
CA VAL A 132 -17.56 -16.02 -8.25
C VAL A 132 -17.56 -14.70 -7.45
N GLN A 133 -18.62 -14.47 -6.70
CA GLN A 133 -18.59 -13.55 -5.55
C GLN A 133 -18.23 -14.38 -4.33
N VAL A 134 -17.06 -14.11 -3.73
CA VAL A 134 -16.59 -14.85 -2.56
C VAL A 134 -17.33 -14.34 -1.32
N TYR A 135 -18.39 -15.05 -0.93
CA TYR A 135 -19.07 -14.83 0.34
C TYR A 135 -18.29 -15.53 1.46
N PHE A 136 -17.62 -14.74 2.31
CA PHE A 136 -16.98 -15.20 3.54
C PHE A 136 -17.92 -14.93 4.73
N SER A 137 -18.86 -15.82 5.04
CA SER A 137 -19.83 -15.62 6.14
C SER A 137 -19.62 -16.53 7.36
N GLU A 138 -18.57 -17.35 7.44
CA GLU A 138 -18.44 -18.35 8.52
C GLU A 138 -17.01 -18.51 9.08
N ALA A 139 -16.31 -17.40 9.41
CA ALA A 139 -15.05 -17.46 10.16
C ALA A 139 -15.18 -16.77 11.53
N ASN A 140 -14.79 -17.48 12.59
CA ASN A 140 -14.85 -17.04 13.99
C ASN A 140 -14.03 -15.75 14.22
N PRO A 141 -14.59 -14.68 14.84
CA PRO A 141 -13.95 -13.37 14.91
C PRO A 141 -12.62 -13.26 15.66
N GLN A 142 -12.26 -14.27 16.45
CA GLN A 142 -11.15 -14.19 17.40
C GLN A 142 -9.81 -14.69 16.82
N ASN A 143 -9.78 -15.19 15.58
CA ASN A 143 -8.56 -15.65 14.91
C ASN A 143 -8.06 -14.73 13.79
N PHE A 144 -8.71 -13.59 13.54
CA PHE A 144 -8.42 -12.71 12.40
C PHE A 144 -6.93 -12.28 12.34
N GLY A 145 -6.36 -12.31 11.13
CA GLY A 145 -4.97 -11.92 10.87
C GLY A 145 -4.68 -10.47 11.25
N HIS A 146 -3.42 -10.16 11.50
CA HIS A 146 -2.94 -8.81 11.83
C HIS A 146 -2.25 -8.20 10.61
N ILE A 147 -2.09 -6.87 10.65
CA ILE A 147 -1.32 -6.10 9.68
C ILE A 147 -0.02 -5.67 10.35
N ASP A 148 1.11 -6.05 9.75
CA ASP A 148 2.44 -5.71 10.26
C ASP A 148 2.95 -4.39 9.69
N ILE A 149 2.64 -4.09 8.43
CA ILE A 149 3.15 -2.91 7.73
C ILE A 149 2.01 -2.21 7.01
N VAL A 150 1.83 -0.92 7.23
CA VAL A 150 0.93 -0.06 6.45
C VAL A 150 1.76 1.02 5.77
N VAL A 151 1.65 1.11 4.45
CA VAL A 151 2.25 2.17 3.65
C VAL A 151 1.14 3.03 3.04
N SER A 152 0.94 4.22 3.59
CA SER A 152 0.03 5.22 3.02
C SER A 152 0.76 6.04 1.96
N ASN A 153 0.58 5.65 0.70
CA ASN A 153 1.29 6.22 -0.44
C ASN A 153 0.40 7.01 -1.40
N ALA A 154 -0.93 6.86 -1.31
CA ALA A 154 -1.84 7.57 -2.18
C ALA A 154 -1.65 9.10 -2.11
N ALA A 155 -1.56 9.72 -3.29
CA ALA A 155 -1.45 11.16 -3.44
C ALA A 155 -2.11 11.61 -4.75
N ALA A 156 -2.56 12.86 -4.78
CA ALA A 156 -3.06 13.54 -5.96
C ALA A 156 -2.49 14.96 -6.02
N ASN A 157 -2.29 15.45 -7.25
CA ASN A 157 -2.07 16.86 -7.52
C ASN A 157 -2.86 17.25 -8.79
N PRO A 158 -4.12 17.69 -8.66
CA PRO A 158 -4.99 17.93 -9.81
C PRO A 158 -4.77 19.29 -10.48
N SER A 159 -4.03 20.22 -9.86
CA SER A 159 -3.75 21.55 -10.41
C SER A 159 -2.37 22.07 -9.97
N VAL A 160 -1.87 23.09 -10.67
CA VAL A 160 -0.67 23.89 -10.35
C VAL A 160 -1.01 25.37 -10.11
N ASP A 161 -2.29 25.68 -9.87
CA ASP A 161 -2.74 27.04 -9.59
C ASP A 161 -2.09 27.61 -8.32
N SER A 162 -1.91 28.93 -8.29
CA SER A 162 -1.54 29.66 -7.07
C SER A 162 -2.56 29.41 -5.96
N ILE A 163 -2.10 29.36 -4.71
CA ILE A 163 -2.96 29.09 -3.54
C ILE A 163 -4.17 30.04 -3.50
N LEU A 164 -3.94 31.33 -3.74
CA LEU A 164 -4.97 32.37 -3.58
C LEU A 164 -6.06 32.33 -4.66
N GLU A 165 -5.76 31.71 -5.81
CA GLU A 165 -6.68 31.59 -6.94
C GLU A 165 -7.24 30.15 -7.07
N MET A 166 -6.82 29.26 -6.17
CA MET A 166 -7.19 27.86 -6.24
C MET A 166 -8.66 27.66 -5.87
N LYS A 167 -9.38 26.93 -6.73
CA LYS A 167 -10.78 26.59 -6.46
C LYS A 167 -10.89 25.74 -5.19
N GLU A 168 -11.92 26.00 -4.39
CA GLU A 168 -12.23 25.24 -3.16
C GLU A 168 -12.26 23.72 -3.41
N SER A 169 -12.93 23.27 -4.48
CA SER A 169 -12.97 21.85 -4.86
C SER A 169 -11.59 21.18 -5.06
N VAL A 170 -10.57 21.95 -5.46
CA VAL A 170 -9.19 21.48 -5.64
C VAL A 170 -8.51 21.37 -4.27
N LEU A 171 -8.72 22.35 -3.38
CA LEU A 171 -8.25 22.34 -1.99
C LEU A 171 -8.84 21.13 -1.23
N ASP A 172 -10.15 20.93 -1.33
CA ASP A 172 -10.84 19.78 -0.74
C ASP A 172 -10.25 18.47 -1.24
N LYS A 173 -10.04 18.36 -2.56
CA LYS A 173 -9.52 17.13 -3.16
C LYS A 173 -8.09 16.83 -2.71
N LEU A 174 -7.24 17.85 -2.62
CA LEU A 174 -5.88 17.74 -2.13
C LEU A 174 -5.87 17.30 -0.67
N TRP A 175 -6.67 17.94 0.18
CA TRP A 175 -6.76 17.59 1.60
C TRP A 175 -7.33 16.19 1.83
N ASP A 176 -8.44 15.88 1.15
CA ASP A 176 -9.15 14.60 1.26
C ASP A 176 -8.23 13.42 0.89
N ILE A 177 -7.44 13.55 -0.19
CA ILE A 177 -6.58 12.47 -0.66
C ILE A 177 -5.24 12.45 0.07
N ASN A 178 -4.55 13.58 0.20
CA ASN A 178 -3.16 13.58 0.63
C ASN A 178 -3.02 13.50 2.15
N VAL A 179 -4.01 13.98 2.91
CA VAL A 179 -3.95 14.05 4.38
C VAL A 179 -5.02 13.16 5.01
N LYS A 180 -6.29 13.50 4.80
CA LYS A 180 -7.44 12.86 5.47
C LYS A 180 -7.50 11.36 5.18
N ALA A 181 -7.28 10.94 3.94
CA ALA A 181 -7.31 9.51 3.60
C ALA A 181 -6.25 8.69 4.34
N SER A 182 -5.08 9.26 4.67
CA SER A 182 -4.06 8.58 5.49
C SER A 182 -4.58 8.34 6.91
N ILE A 183 -5.24 9.34 7.50
CA ILE A 183 -5.85 9.22 8.84
C ILE A 183 -6.93 8.14 8.83
N LEU A 184 -7.86 8.21 7.87
CA LEU A 184 -8.97 7.27 7.77
C LEU A 184 -8.49 5.83 7.50
N LEU A 185 -7.48 5.65 6.65
CA LEU A 185 -6.87 4.34 6.42
C LEU A 185 -6.29 3.77 7.72
N LEU A 186 -5.64 4.60 8.54
CA LEU A 186 -5.08 4.17 9.80
C LEU A 186 -6.16 3.91 10.85
N GLN A 187 -7.26 4.64 10.86
CA GLN A 187 -8.43 4.32 11.70
C GLN A 187 -9.00 2.94 11.34
N ASP A 188 -9.14 2.65 10.05
CA ASP A 188 -9.62 1.34 9.58
C ASP A 188 -8.62 0.22 9.90
N ALA A 189 -7.31 0.49 9.80
CA ALA A 189 -6.26 -0.51 10.03
C ALA A 189 -5.90 -0.71 11.52
N ALA A 190 -6.06 0.30 12.37
CA ALA A 190 -5.60 0.31 13.76
C ALA A 190 -6.09 -0.89 14.60
N PRO A 191 -7.36 -1.35 14.49
CA PRO A 191 -7.83 -2.54 15.20
C PRO A 191 -7.08 -3.83 14.84
N HIS A 192 -6.39 -3.85 13.71
CA HIS A 192 -5.66 -5.00 13.19
C HIS A 192 -4.13 -4.85 13.31
N LEU A 193 -3.64 -3.73 13.84
CA LEU A 193 -2.23 -3.54 14.16
C LEU A 193 -1.89 -4.22 15.49
N ARG A 194 -0.64 -4.64 15.63
CA ARG A 194 -0.13 -5.29 16.84
C ARG A 194 1.16 -4.65 17.31
N LYS A 195 1.61 -5.05 18.51
CA LYS A 195 2.95 -4.69 18.98
C LYS A 195 4.00 -5.11 17.94
N GLY A 196 4.82 -4.15 17.51
CA GLY A 196 5.83 -4.32 16.47
C GLY A 196 5.37 -3.93 15.06
N SER A 197 4.10 -3.55 14.86
CA SER A 197 3.64 -3.03 13.56
C SER A 197 4.33 -1.72 13.19
N SER A 198 4.34 -1.41 11.90
CA SER A 198 5.01 -0.26 11.31
C SER A 198 4.09 0.47 10.35
N VAL A 199 3.92 1.77 10.54
CA VAL A 199 3.24 2.68 9.63
C VAL A 199 4.27 3.56 8.93
N ILE A 200 4.13 3.69 7.62
CA ILE A 200 4.98 4.50 6.76
C ILE A 200 4.07 5.44 5.95
N LEU A 201 4.23 6.74 6.15
CA LEU A 201 3.55 7.77 5.34
C LEU A 201 4.49 8.27 4.24
N ILE A 202 4.00 8.39 3.01
CA ILE A 202 4.80 8.93 1.90
C ILE A 202 4.51 10.43 1.75
N SER A 203 5.48 11.23 2.17
CA SER A 203 5.52 12.68 2.02
C SER A 203 6.14 13.07 0.66
N SER A 204 6.94 14.14 0.63
CA SER A 204 7.69 14.65 -0.53
C SER A 204 8.79 15.59 -0.04
N ILE A 205 9.87 15.76 -0.81
CA ILE A 205 10.83 16.85 -0.58
C ILE A 205 10.13 18.23 -0.61
N ALA A 206 9.09 18.38 -1.43
CA ALA A 206 8.23 19.57 -1.47
C ALA A 206 7.48 19.86 -0.15
N GLY A 207 7.44 18.88 0.78
CA GLY A 207 6.90 19.10 2.11
C GLY A 207 7.83 19.88 3.03
N TYR A 208 9.13 19.93 2.75
CA TYR A 208 10.08 20.74 3.52
C TYR A 208 10.04 22.20 3.08
N ASN A 209 9.98 22.43 1.77
CA ASN A 209 9.87 23.75 1.18
C ASN A 209 8.87 23.72 0.01
N PRO A 210 7.61 24.13 0.24
CA PRO A 210 6.60 24.18 -0.80
C PRO A 210 6.95 25.23 -1.87
N ASP A 211 7.27 24.79 -3.08
CA ASP A 211 7.56 25.65 -4.22
C ASP A 211 6.29 26.30 -4.80
N ALA A 212 6.43 27.47 -5.45
CA ALA A 212 5.32 28.22 -6.05
C ALA A 212 4.47 27.42 -7.07
N ALA A 213 5.07 26.46 -7.79
CA ALA A 213 4.34 25.64 -8.76
C ALA A 213 3.60 24.43 -8.16
N LEU A 214 3.90 24.07 -6.90
CA LEU A 214 3.35 22.88 -6.23
C LEU A 214 2.87 23.21 -4.81
N THR A 215 2.51 24.46 -4.54
CA THR A 215 2.51 24.96 -3.15
C THR A 215 1.49 24.24 -2.28
N MET A 216 0.23 24.09 -2.71
CA MET A 216 -0.76 23.34 -1.91
C MET A 216 -0.43 21.86 -1.79
N TYR A 217 0.11 21.24 -2.84
CA TYR A 217 0.60 19.87 -2.75
C TYR A 217 1.71 19.77 -1.69
N GLY A 218 2.70 20.66 -1.73
CA GLY A 218 3.77 20.79 -0.74
C GLY A 218 3.21 20.96 0.67
N VAL A 219 2.26 21.88 0.88
CA VAL A 219 1.56 22.09 2.17
C VAL A 219 0.90 20.79 2.67
N THR A 220 0.20 20.05 1.82
CA THR A 220 -0.38 18.76 2.24
C THR A 220 0.69 17.73 2.61
N LYS A 221 1.87 17.79 1.99
CA LYS A 221 3.00 16.92 2.34
C LYS A 221 3.72 17.39 3.62
N THR A 222 3.77 18.69 3.89
CA THR A 222 4.19 19.24 5.19
C THR A 222 3.27 18.73 6.31
N ALA A 223 1.95 18.72 6.07
CA ALA A 223 0.98 18.21 7.04
C ALA A 223 1.26 16.75 7.44
N LEU A 224 1.75 15.92 6.50
CA LEU A 224 2.15 14.55 6.80
C LEU A 224 3.34 14.45 7.77
N PHE A 225 4.24 15.44 7.81
CA PHE A 225 5.30 15.47 8.82
C PHE A 225 4.75 15.69 10.23
N GLY A 226 3.82 16.64 10.38
CA GLY A 226 3.11 16.86 11.64
C GLY A 226 2.32 15.63 12.06
N LEU A 227 1.56 15.05 11.13
CA LEU A 227 0.78 13.83 11.36
C LEU A 227 1.66 12.66 11.80
N THR A 228 2.83 12.48 11.18
CA THR A 228 3.79 11.43 11.54
C THR A 228 4.23 11.57 12.99
N LYS A 229 4.60 12.78 13.42
CA LYS A 229 5.05 13.05 14.80
C LYS A 229 3.93 12.80 15.80
N ALA A 230 2.71 13.27 15.51
CA ALA A 230 1.56 13.07 16.37
C ALA A 230 1.25 11.58 16.56
N LEU A 231 1.16 10.83 15.45
CA LEU A 231 0.86 9.40 15.48
C LEU A 231 1.99 8.56 16.07
N ALA A 232 3.25 8.96 15.91
CA ALA A 232 4.38 8.26 16.53
C ALA A 232 4.28 8.31 18.07
N THR A 233 3.86 9.46 18.62
CA THR A 233 3.61 9.61 20.06
C THR A 233 2.36 8.85 20.49
N GLU A 234 1.27 8.94 19.73
CA GLU A 234 -0.02 8.33 20.08
C GLU A 234 0.00 6.79 20.01
N MET A 235 0.64 6.22 18.98
CA MET A 235 0.63 4.77 18.73
C MET A 235 1.83 4.04 19.36
N GLY A 236 2.81 4.79 19.86
CA GLY A 236 3.95 4.26 20.60
C GLY A 236 3.55 3.72 21.97
N PRO A 237 4.26 2.71 22.51
CA PRO A 237 5.41 2.00 21.93
C PRO A 237 5.01 0.82 21.04
N ASN A 238 3.71 0.58 20.84
CA ASN A 238 3.22 -0.63 20.18
C ASN A 238 3.46 -0.59 18.66
N THR A 239 3.18 0.55 18.02
CA THR A 239 3.35 0.72 16.58
C THR A 239 4.30 1.88 16.30
N ARG A 240 5.26 1.66 15.40
CA ARG A 240 6.16 2.72 14.95
C ARG A 240 5.50 3.47 13.79
N VAL A 241 5.58 4.79 13.81
CA VAL A 241 5.10 5.63 12.70
C VAL A 241 6.25 6.47 12.19
N ASN A 242 6.54 6.36 10.88
CA ASN A 242 7.60 7.11 10.22
C ASN A 242 7.08 7.67 8.89
N CYS A 243 7.83 8.60 8.31
CA CYS A 243 7.56 9.09 6.96
C CYS A 243 8.79 8.99 6.08
N ILE A 244 8.56 8.90 4.78
CA ILE A 244 9.58 9.00 3.74
C ILE A 244 9.24 10.24 2.90
N ALA A 245 10.23 11.05 2.57
CA ALA A 245 10.08 12.21 1.70
C ALA A 245 10.85 12.00 0.39
N PRO A 246 10.24 11.40 -0.64
CA PRO A 246 10.89 11.21 -1.92
C PRO A 246 11.23 12.54 -2.60
N GLY A 247 12.37 12.58 -3.28
CA GLY A 247 12.69 13.61 -4.26
C GLY A 247 12.05 13.32 -5.62
N PHE A 248 12.64 13.82 -6.70
CA PHE A 248 12.17 13.54 -8.06
C PHE A 248 12.43 12.08 -8.43
N VAL A 249 11.36 11.31 -8.57
CA VAL A 249 11.41 9.93 -9.06
C VAL A 249 10.69 9.88 -10.41
N PRO A 250 11.33 9.41 -11.49
CA PRO A 250 10.70 9.31 -12.81
C PRO A 250 9.55 8.31 -12.76
N THR A 251 8.34 8.84 -12.58
CA THR A 251 7.10 8.09 -12.49
C THR A 251 6.04 8.82 -13.31
N ARG A 252 4.97 8.12 -13.72
CA ARG A 252 3.86 8.75 -14.43
C ARG A 252 3.22 9.92 -13.65
N PHE A 253 3.26 9.88 -12.31
CA PHE A 253 2.79 10.98 -11.45
C PHE A 253 3.69 12.22 -11.55
N ALA A 254 5.01 12.01 -11.57
CA ALA A 254 5.99 13.07 -11.83
C ALA A 254 6.09 13.45 -13.32
N GLY A 255 5.40 12.72 -14.21
CA GLY A 255 5.46 12.92 -15.67
C GLY A 255 5.26 14.37 -16.09
N PHE A 256 4.31 15.08 -15.47
CA PHE A 256 4.06 16.50 -15.75
C PHE A 256 5.26 17.41 -15.44
N LEU A 257 6.11 17.03 -14.46
CA LEU A 257 7.33 17.76 -14.08
C LEU A 257 8.56 17.27 -14.85
N THR A 258 8.62 15.99 -15.24
CA THR A 258 9.78 15.39 -15.89
C THR A 258 9.77 15.46 -17.42
N THR A 259 8.60 15.59 -18.06
CA THR A 259 8.47 15.60 -19.53
C THR A 259 8.28 17.00 -20.12
N ASN A 260 8.26 18.05 -19.30
CA ASN A 260 8.12 19.43 -19.75
C ASN A 260 9.51 20.07 -19.77
N GLU A 261 10.10 20.26 -20.96
CA GLU A 261 11.48 20.76 -21.13
C GLU A 261 11.70 22.13 -20.46
N THR A 262 10.65 22.94 -20.30
CA THR A 262 10.67 24.22 -19.58
C THR A 262 10.89 24.09 -18.08
N ILE A 263 10.50 22.96 -17.46
CA ILE A 263 10.72 22.68 -16.03
C ILE A 263 12.10 22.05 -15.81
N GLN A 264 12.70 21.44 -16.84
CA GLN A 264 14.11 21.01 -16.83
C GLN A 264 15.11 22.16 -16.74
N LEU A 265 14.69 23.36 -17.15
CA LEU A 265 15.51 24.58 -17.17
C LEU A 265 15.32 25.49 -15.94
N LEU A 266 14.42 25.13 -15.01
CA LEU A 266 14.31 25.87 -13.75
C LEU A 266 15.53 25.55 -12.87
N PRO A 267 16.09 26.53 -12.12
CA PRO A 267 17.28 26.36 -11.24
C PRO A 267 17.14 25.26 -10.16
N ILE A 268 15.94 24.67 -10.08
CA ILE A 268 15.52 23.57 -9.21
C ILE A 268 16.37 22.31 -9.45
N TRP A 269 16.81 22.05 -10.69
CA TRP A 269 17.64 20.87 -11.00
C TRP A 269 19.03 20.93 -10.39
N ASP A 270 19.65 22.11 -10.38
CA ASP A 270 20.99 22.30 -9.83
C ASP A 270 20.97 22.42 -8.30
N ASN A 271 19.96 23.06 -7.71
CA ASN A 271 19.87 23.25 -6.25
C ASN A 271 19.45 21.99 -5.47
N ILE A 272 18.71 21.05 -6.08
CA ILE A 272 18.24 19.84 -5.38
C ILE A 272 19.25 18.69 -5.45
N MET A 273 20.14 18.69 -6.44
CA MET A 273 21.15 17.64 -6.61
C MET A 273 22.46 17.91 -5.85
N THR A 274 22.72 19.15 -5.41
CA THR A 274 24.02 19.55 -4.85
C THR A 274 24.11 19.53 -3.33
N ASN A 275 23.00 19.62 -2.58
CA ASN A 275 23.02 19.79 -1.12
C ASN A 275 22.19 18.74 -0.35
N ILE A 276 22.50 17.45 -0.49
CA ILE A 276 21.91 16.39 0.35
C ILE A 276 22.99 15.69 1.17
N THR A 277 23.20 16.12 2.41
CA THR A 277 23.96 15.38 3.43
C THR A 277 22.99 14.62 4.34
N VAL A 278 23.15 13.30 4.40
CA VAL A 278 22.36 12.43 5.28
C VAL A 278 23.05 12.38 6.65
N GLU A 279 22.52 13.09 7.64
CA GLU A 279 22.98 12.96 9.02
C GLU A 279 22.00 12.12 9.86
N LYS A 280 22.50 11.05 10.48
CA LYS A 280 21.74 10.14 11.33
C LYS A 280 21.77 10.69 12.76
N ARG A 281 20.64 11.19 13.26
CA ARG A 281 20.46 11.42 14.71
C ARG A 281 19.51 10.40 15.31
N GLU A 282 19.82 9.96 16.53
CA GLU A 282 19.10 8.90 17.22
C GLU A 282 17.60 9.19 17.33
N GLY A 283 16.78 8.22 16.93
CA GLY A 283 15.34 8.22 17.21
C GLY A 283 14.47 8.98 16.20
N THR A 284 13.99 8.26 15.19
CA THR A 284 12.65 8.43 14.57
C THR A 284 12.40 9.56 13.56
N ILE A 285 13.39 10.40 13.21
CA ILE A 285 13.21 11.40 12.15
C ILE A 285 14.45 11.44 11.25
N PHE A 286 14.27 11.22 9.94
CA PHE A 286 15.23 11.68 8.93
C PHE A 286 14.84 13.12 8.59
N THR A 287 15.56 14.09 9.15
CA THR A 287 15.36 15.51 8.85
C THR A 287 16.29 15.88 7.70
N LEU A 288 15.74 16.28 6.56
CA LEU A 288 16.51 16.92 5.50
C LEU A 288 16.59 18.41 5.86
N HIS A 289 17.79 18.89 6.16
CA HIS A 289 18.04 20.32 6.29
C HIS A 289 18.26 20.91 4.90
N MET A 290 17.62 22.04 4.61
CA MET A 290 18.07 22.95 3.57
C MET A 290 18.93 24.00 4.27
N GLU A 291 20.20 24.10 3.91
CA GLU A 291 20.99 25.33 4.10
C GLU A 291 20.88 26.18 2.84
#